data_AF-A0A2E8D3W5-F1
#
_entry.id   AF-A0A2E8D3W5-F1
#
_cell.length_a   1.000
_cell.length_b   1.000
_cell.length_c   1.000
_cell.angle_alpha   90.00
_cell.angle_beta   90.00
_cell.angle_gamma   90.00
#
_symmetry.space_group_name_H-M   'P 1'
#
loop_
_entity.id
_entity.type
_entity.pdbx_description
1 polymer ?
#
loop_
_entity_poly.entity_id
_entity_poly.type
_entity_poly.pdbx_seq_one_letter_code
_entity_poly.pdbx_strand_id
1 'polypeptide(L)'
;MFRPLGMNRTTYAPTRERPFILVGGSLRSTLDDMAVFGQMHLNDGVYNEKQYLSKASVTDQRRLQIPEERFRAPGLGWHRGFPDETGLADLLMISGATGPNFQVDRRRQTVTVFLIR
;
A
#
# COMPACT_ATOMS: atom_id res chain seq x y z
N MET A 1 -1.83 13.18 -3.89
CA MET A 1 -2.40 11.85 -4.20
C MET A 1 -3.79 11.63 -3.61
N PHE A 2 -4.01 11.81 -2.29
CA PHE A 2 -5.24 11.39 -1.60
C PHE A 2 -6.55 11.95 -2.18
N ARG A 3 -6.72 13.27 -2.20
CA ARG A 3 -7.97 13.91 -2.69
C ARG A 3 -8.28 13.57 -4.15
N PRO A 4 -7.32 13.63 -5.11
CA PRO A 4 -7.58 13.18 -6.48
C PRO A 4 -8.09 11.74 -6.59
N LEU A 5 -7.66 10.85 -5.69
CA LEU A 5 -8.07 9.44 -5.62
C LEU A 5 -9.38 9.22 -4.84
N GLY A 6 -10.00 10.29 -4.32
CA GLY A 6 -11.24 10.19 -3.52
C GLY A 6 -11.02 9.85 -2.04
N MET A 7 -9.77 9.78 -1.58
CA MET A 7 -9.43 9.54 -0.17
C MET A 7 -9.54 10.85 0.63
N ASN A 8 -10.77 11.25 0.96
CA ASN A 8 -11.06 12.56 1.54
C ASN A 8 -10.84 12.66 3.05
N ARG A 9 -10.64 11.52 3.74
CA ARG A 9 -10.38 11.43 5.19
C ARG A 9 -8.97 10.94 5.48
N THR A 10 -8.08 11.06 4.50
CA THR A 10 -6.67 10.66 4.60
C THR A 10 -5.76 11.88 4.58
N THR A 11 -4.88 11.96 5.56
CA THR A 11 -3.87 13.01 5.66
C THR A 11 -2.66 12.52 6.43
N TYR A 12 -1.51 13.16 6.23
CA TYR A 12 -0.47 13.12 7.25
C TYR A 12 -0.91 14.01 8.42
N ALA A 13 -0.85 13.48 9.63
CA ALA A 13 -1.31 14.16 10.84
C ALA A 13 -0.12 14.41 11.79
N PRO A 14 0.62 15.52 11.61
CA PRO A 14 1.59 15.94 12.62
C PRO A 14 0.87 16.28 13.93
N THR A 15 1.51 16.03 15.07
CA THR A 15 1.00 16.46 16.39
C THR A 15 1.89 17.56 16.95
N ARG A 16 1.50 18.21 18.05
CA ARG A 16 2.40 19.19 18.71
C ARG A 16 3.69 18.54 19.17
N GLU A 17 3.62 17.30 19.65
CA GLU A 17 4.78 16.52 20.10
C GLU A 17 5.62 15.99 18.93
N ARG A 18 5.03 15.85 17.74
CA ARG A 18 5.69 15.41 16.50
C ARG A 18 5.28 16.33 15.34
N PRO A 19 5.89 17.53 15.23
CA PRO A 19 5.45 18.56 14.29
C PRO A 19 5.84 18.27 12.82
N PHE A 20 6.60 17.20 12.57
CA PHE A 20 7.04 16.80 11.24
C PHE A 20 6.22 15.63 10.69
N ILE A 21 6.10 15.57 9.37
CA ILE A 21 5.51 14.42 8.67
C ILE A 21 6.52 13.29 8.67
N LEU A 22 6.14 12.16 9.27
CA LEU A 22 6.88 10.91 9.13
C LEU A 22 6.18 10.08 8.05
N VAL A 23 6.67 10.15 6.81
CA VAL A 23 6.04 9.48 5.65
C VAL A 23 5.84 7.97 5.86
N GLY A 24 6.68 7.32 6.67
CA GLY A 24 6.55 5.90 7.02
C GLY A 24 5.64 5.57 8.21
N GLY A 25 5.02 6.56 8.88
CA GLY A 25 4.28 6.27 10.12
C GLY A 25 3.27 7.31 10.63
N SER A 26 3.15 8.49 10.02
CA SER A 26 2.21 9.54 10.47
C SER A 26 0.96 9.65 9.59
N LEU A 27 0.64 8.61 8.80
CA LEU A 27 -0.56 8.58 7.98
C LEU A 27 -1.78 8.30 8.87
N ARG A 28 -2.77 9.20 8.83
CA ARG A 28 -4.09 8.98 9.40
C ARG A 28 -5.06 8.77 8.25
N SER A 29 -5.83 7.68 8.31
CA SER A 29 -6.79 7.31 7.26
C SER A 29 -8.02 6.61 7.84
N THR A 30 -8.89 6.12 6.98
CA THR A 30 -10.10 5.34 7.31
C THR A 30 -10.12 4.04 6.53
N LEU A 31 -10.98 3.10 6.95
CA LEU A 31 -11.13 1.82 6.25
C LEU A 31 -11.49 2.03 4.78
N ASP A 32 -12.49 2.88 4.50
CA ASP A 32 -12.98 3.12 3.14
C ASP A 32 -11.89 3.76 2.26
N ASP A 33 -11.19 4.78 2.78
CA ASP A 33 -10.12 5.44 2.03
C ASP A 33 -8.97 4.46 1.68
N MET A 34 -8.59 3.60 2.63
CA MET A 34 -7.56 2.58 2.39
C MET A 34 -8.05 1.48 1.44
N ALA A 35 -9.34 1.14 1.46
CA ALA A 35 -9.93 0.21 0.51
C ALA A 35 -9.86 0.77 -0.93
N VAL A 36 -10.12 2.06 -1.12
CA VAL A 36 -9.94 2.75 -2.40
C VAL A 36 -8.48 2.67 -2.86
N PHE A 37 -7.53 2.96 -1.98
CA PHE A 37 -6.10 2.87 -2.29
C PHE A 37 -5.68 1.45 -2.68
N GLY A 38 -6.20 0.44 -2.00
CA GLY A 38 -5.94 -0.97 -2.31
C GLY A 38 -6.55 -1.41 -3.61
N GLN A 39 -7.80 -1.03 -3.88
CA GLN A 39 -8.48 -1.35 -5.13
C GLN A 39 -7.73 -0.75 -6.32
N MET A 40 -7.21 0.47 -6.17
CA MET A 40 -6.36 1.10 -7.19
C MET A 40 -5.09 0.26 -7.48
N HIS A 41 -4.44 -0.29 -6.45
CA HIS A 41 -3.28 -1.20 -6.65
C HIS A 41 -3.69 -2.55 -7.22
N LEU A 42 -4.84 -3.11 -6.81
CA LEU A 42 -5.36 -4.37 -7.33
C LEU A 42 -5.65 -4.27 -8.83
N ASN A 43 -6.17 -3.12 -9.26
CA ASN A 43 -6.55 -2.79 -10.63
C ASN A 43 -5.41 -2.12 -11.43
N ASP A 44 -4.16 -2.52 -11.21
CA ASP A 44 -3.00 -2.05 -11.99
C ASP A 44 -2.84 -0.51 -12.06
N GLY A 45 -3.25 0.20 -11.00
CA GLY A 45 -3.12 1.64 -10.89
C GLY A 45 -4.38 2.44 -11.25
N VAL A 46 -5.50 1.75 -11.53
CA VAL A 46 -6.76 2.35 -11.98
C VAL A 46 -7.82 2.31 -10.87
N TYR A 47 -8.54 3.41 -10.68
CA TYR A 47 -9.73 3.44 -9.84
C TYR A 47 -10.77 4.36 -10.47
N ASN A 48 -12.05 3.94 -10.50
CA ASN A 48 -13.14 4.65 -11.19
C ASN A 48 -12.72 5.15 -12.59
N GLU A 49 -12.23 4.22 -13.42
CA GLU A 49 -11.84 4.46 -14.83
C GLU A 49 -10.67 5.44 -15.04
N LYS A 50 -10.07 5.97 -13.96
CA LYS A 50 -8.94 6.89 -14.02
C LYS A 50 -7.65 6.20 -13.61
N GLN A 51 -6.59 6.40 -14.41
CA GLN A 51 -5.24 5.97 -14.08
C GLN A 51 -4.59 6.92 -13.07
N TYR A 52 -4.15 6.40 -11.93
CA TYR A 52 -3.46 7.15 -10.87
C TYR A 52 -1.98 6.81 -10.76
N LEU A 53 -1.63 5.54 -10.97
CA LEU A 53 -0.26 5.07 -11.10
C LEU A 53 -0.14 4.35 -12.43
N SER A 54 0.98 4.44 -13.14
CA SER A 54 1.15 3.61 -14.35
C SER A 54 1.20 2.12 -13.99
N LYS A 55 0.78 1.25 -14.91
CA LYS A 55 0.92 -0.21 -14.73
C LYS A 55 2.37 -0.62 -14.49
N ALA A 56 3.32 0.06 -15.13
CA ALA A 56 4.76 -0.15 -14.91
C ALA A 56 5.14 0.15 -13.45
N SER A 57 4.68 1.28 -12.90
CA SER A 57 4.94 1.65 -11.50
C SER A 57 4.37 0.64 -10.50
N VAL A 58 3.16 0.14 -10.73
CA VAL A 58 2.56 -0.91 -9.88
C VAL A 58 3.31 -2.24 -10.01
N THR A 59 3.81 -2.54 -11.21
CA THR A 59 4.65 -3.73 -11.45
C THR A 59 5.98 -3.61 -10.69
N ASP A 60 6.64 -2.46 -10.72
CA ASP A 60 7.90 -2.23 -10.02
C ASP A 60 7.73 -2.31 -8.49
N GLN A 61 6.61 -1.83 -7.96
CA GLN A 61 6.28 -2.00 -6.54
C GLN A 61 6.20 -3.46 -6.10
N ARG A 62 5.84 -4.38 -7.02
CA ARG A 62 5.72 -5.83 -6.79
C ARG A 62 7.00 -6.61 -7.03
N ARG A 63 8.04 -5.99 -7.60
CA ARG A 63 9.35 -6.63 -7.84
C ARG A 63 10.17 -6.67 -6.56
N LEU A 64 11.07 -7.65 -6.47
CA LEU A 64 12.09 -7.68 -5.42
C LEU A 64 13.06 -6.50 -5.66
N GLN A 65 13.23 -5.65 -4.66
CA GLN A 65 14.06 -4.44 -4.77
C GLN A 65 15.43 -4.60 -4.12
N ILE A 66 15.57 -5.53 -3.18
CA ILE A 66 16.80 -5.80 -2.43
C ILE A 66 16.91 -7.32 -2.25
N PRO A 67 18.11 -7.93 -2.30
CA PRO A 67 18.28 -9.36 -2.05
C PRO A 67 17.59 -9.84 -0.77
N GLU A 68 16.98 -11.03 -0.82
CA GLU A 68 16.13 -11.57 0.24
C GLU A 68 16.87 -11.83 1.56
N GLU A 69 18.20 -12.04 1.51
CA GLU A 69 18.97 -12.29 2.73
C GLU A 69 19.02 -11.07 3.65
N ARG A 70 18.71 -9.87 3.13
CA ARG A 70 18.84 -8.61 3.87
C ARG A 70 17.54 -8.16 4.55
N PHE A 71 16.39 -8.48 3.98
CA PHE A 71 15.06 -8.06 4.43
C PHE A 71 14.01 -9.07 3.97
N ARG A 72 12.79 -9.05 4.56
CA ARG A 72 11.64 -9.88 4.13
C ARG A 72 11.17 -9.52 2.71
N ALA A 73 11.99 -9.82 1.71
CA ALA A 73 11.80 -9.67 0.27
C ALA A 73 11.13 -8.34 -0.15
N PRO A 74 11.70 -7.15 0.18
CA PRO A 74 10.99 -5.88 0.06
C PRO A 74 10.69 -5.51 -1.40
N GLY A 75 9.50 -4.96 -1.62
CA GLY A 75 9.13 -4.17 -2.80
C GLY A 75 9.35 -2.67 -2.55
N LEU A 76 8.83 -1.83 -3.44
CA LEU A 76 8.86 -0.36 -3.22
C LEU A 76 7.72 0.05 -2.30
N GLY A 77 8.01 0.20 -1.00
CA GLY A 77 7.03 0.58 0.02
C GLY A 77 6.15 -0.58 0.51
N TRP A 78 6.49 -1.82 0.15
CA TRP A 78 5.70 -3.02 0.46
C TRP A 78 6.59 -4.14 1.02
N HIS A 79 6.04 -4.91 1.95
CA HIS A 79 6.44 -6.31 2.09
C HIS A 79 5.78 -7.12 0.97
N ARG A 80 6.46 -8.17 0.52
CA ARG A 80 6.01 -9.04 -0.56
C ARG A 80 5.76 -10.45 -0.06
N GLY A 81 4.76 -11.10 -0.63
CA GLY A 81 4.47 -12.51 -0.45
C GLY A 81 3.99 -13.14 -1.75
N PHE A 82 4.13 -14.45 -1.85
CA PHE A 82 3.68 -15.25 -3.01
C PHE A 82 4.18 -14.70 -4.35
N PRO A 83 5.50 -14.64 -4.60
CA PRO A 83 6.01 -14.33 -5.93
C PRO A 83 5.59 -15.43 -6.93
N ASP A 84 5.21 -15.00 -8.13
CA ASP A 84 4.96 -15.89 -9.27
C ASP A 84 6.27 -16.32 -9.96
N GLU A 85 6.16 -17.10 -11.04
CA GLU A 85 7.29 -17.57 -11.84
C GLU A 85 8.14 -16.44 -12.45
N THR A 86 7.56 -15.24 -12.60
CA THR A 86 8.25 -14.05 -13.09
C THR A 86 8.89 -13.22 -11.96
N GLY A 87 8.72 -13.65 -10.70
CA GLY A 87 9.21 -12.98 -9.51
C GLY A 87 8.32 -11.82 -9.03
N LEU A 88 7.13 -11.63 -9.61
CA LEU A 88 6.20 -10.59 -9.18
C LEU A 88 5.37 -11.09 -8.00
N ALA A 89 5.34 -10.31 -6.92
CA ALA A 89 4.55 -10.64 -5.75
C ALA A 89 3.05 -10.47 -6.02
N ASP A 90 2.26 -11.50 -5.72
CA ASP A 90 0.81 -11.41 -5.77
C ASP A 90 0.18 -10.91 -4.46
N LEU A 91 0.94 -10.97 -3.36
CA LEU A 91 0.55 -10.38 -2.09
C LEU A 91 1.48 -9.20 -1.76
N LEU A 92 0.90 -8.01 -1.65
CA LEU A 92 1.54 -6.84 -1.08
C LEU A 92 1.00 -6.58 0.31
N MET A 93 1.88 -6.31 1.28
CA MET A 93 1.50 -6.09 2.67
C MET A 93 2.27 -4.95 3.29
N ILE A 94 1.63 -4.21 4.20
CA ILE A 94 2.32 -3.34 5.13
C ILE A 94 1.58 -3.30 6.46
N SER A 95 2.33 -3.23 7.56
CA SER A 95 1.80 -3.13 8.92
C SER A 95 2.34 -1.91 9.64
N GLY A 96 1.48 -1.29 10.45
CA GLY A 96 1.87 -0.20 11.36
C GLY A 96 2.34 -0.74 12.71
N ALA A 97 3.21 0.00 13.39
CA ALA A 97 3.77 -0.38 14.70
C ALA A 97 2.71 -0.57 15.79
N THR A 98 1.54 0.07 15.65
CA THR A 98 0.41 -0.04 16.60
C THR A 98 -0.62 -1.10 16.19
N GLY A 99 -0.31 -1.94 15.19
CA GLY A 99 -1.14 -3.05 14.74
C GLY A 99 -2.04 -2.88 13.51
N PRO A 100 -2.22 -1.70 12.86
CA PRO A 100 -2.86 -1.64 11.55
C PRO A 100 -2.20 -2.59 10.55
N ASN A 101 -3.01 -3.24 9.73
CA ASN A 101 -2.54 -4.16 8.70
C ASN A 101 -3.29 -3.89 7.39
N PHE A 102 -2.54 -3.81 6.30
CA PHE A 102 -3.08 -3.55 4.98
C PHE A 102 -2.49 -4.52 3.97
N GLN A 103 -3.36 -5.13 3.16
CA GLN A 103 -2.96 -6.13 2.18
C GLN A 103 -3.72 -5.96 0.86
N VAL A 104 -3.00 -6.25 -0.23
CA VAL A 104 -3.57 -6.39 -1.58
C VAL A 104 -3.18 -7.78 -2.07
N ASP A 105 -4.16 -8.68 -2.19
CA ASP A 105 -3.98 -10.06 -2.62
C ASP A 105 -4.61 -10.27 -4.00
N ARG A 106 -3.77 -10.41 -5.02
CA ARG A 106 -4.17 -10.62 -6.41
C ARG A 106 -4.62 -12.04 -6.69
N ARG A 107 -4.16 -13.03 -5.93
CA ARG A 107 -4.62 -14.43 -6.08
C ARG A 107 -6.07 -14.57 -5.65
N ARG A 108 -6.49 -13.77 -4.67
CA ARG A 108 -7.85 -13.77 -4.12
C ARG A 108 -8.71 -12.59 -4.60
N GLN A 109 -8.16 -11.71 -5.43
CA GLN A 109 -8.84 -10.47 -5.86
C GLN A 109 -9.42 -9.68 -4.67
N THR A 110 -8.64 -9.57 -3.59
CA THR A 110 -9.11 -9.06 -2.31
C THR A 110 -8.19 -7.97 -1.78
N VAL A 111 -8.79 -6.91 -1.23
CA VAL A 111 -8.11 -5.91 -0.42
C VAL A 111 -8.51 -6.12 1.04
N THR A 112 -7.53 -6.27 1.94
CA THR A 112 -7.80 -6.37 3.37
C THR A 112 -7.30 -5.12 4.07
N VAL A 113 -8.18 -4.47 4.82
CA VAL A 113 -7.83 -3.33 5.67
C VAL A 113 -8.24 -3.65 7.11
N PHE A 114 -7.27 -3.63 8.02
CA PHE A 114 -7.50 -3.74 9.45
C PHE A 114 -6.88 -2.52 10.13
N LEU A 115 -7.71 -1.71 10.79
CA LEU A 115 -7.27 -0.53 11.54
C LEU A 115 -7.61 -0.72 13.01
N ILE A 116 -6.60 -0.53 13.87
CA ILE A 116 -6.78 -0.50 15.33
C ILE A 116 -7.00 0.97 15.73
N ARG A 117 -7.97 1.19 16.61
CA ARG A 117 -8.25 2.50 17.21
C ARG A 117 -7.62 2.63 18.58
#